data_AF-A0A357M3P8-F1
#
_entry.id   AF-A0A357M3P8-F1
#
_cell.length_a   1.000
_cell.length_b   1.000
_cell.length_c   1.000
_cell.angle_alpha   90.00
_cell.angle_beta   90.00
_cell.angle_gamma   90.00
#
_symmetry.space_group_name_H-M   'P 1'
#
loop_
_entity.id
_entity.type
_entity.pdbx_description
1 polymer ?
#
loop_
_entity_poly.entity_id
_entity_poly.type
_entity_poly.pdbx_seq_one_letter_code
_entity_poly.pdbx_strand_id
1 'polypeptide(L)'
;AIINEMIGALDRAGAVSSAGDFKEAILAREEESSTGIGLNIAIPHGKSDAVLKPSIVFGIKQNGVDWKSLDGSEAKLIFMIAVPRSSKGNAHLKVLQMLS
;
A
#
# COMPACT_ATOMS: atom_id res chain seq x y z
N ALA A 1 8.85 -7.92 -7.39
CA ALA A 1 8.02 -8.17 -6.20
C ALA A 1 6.77 -7.30 -6.29
N ILE A 2 5.63 -7.76 -5.78
CA ILE A 2 4.30 -7.16 -5.98
C ILE A 2 4.24 -5.66 -5.63
N ILE A 3 5.01 -5.19 -4.65
CA ILE A 3 5.15 -3.76 -4.32
C ILE A 3 5.59 -2.94 -5.54
N ASN A 4 6.62 -3.39 -6.29
CA ASN A 4 7.09 -2.68 -7.48
C ASN A 4 6.03 -2.66 -8.59
N GLU A 5 5.25 -3.74 -8.74
CA GLU A 5 4.19 -3.83 -9.75
C GLU A 5 3.06 -2.84 -9.45
N MET A 6 2.67 -2.75 -8.18
CA MET A 6 1.64 -1.82 -7.70
C MET A 6 2.08 -0.36 -7.81
N ILE A 7 3.32 -0.04 -7.40
CA ILE A 7 3.89 1.31 -7.57
C ILE A 7 3.98 1.67 -9.05
N GLY A 8 4.40 0.74 -9.91
CA GLY A 8 4.41 0.98 -11.36
C GLY A 8 3.03 1.23 -11.95
N ALA A 9 1.97 0.64 -11.38
CA ALA A 9 0.60 0.95 -11.80
C ALA A 9 0.17 2.36 -11.36
N LEU A 10 0.54 2.80 -10.16
CA LEU A 10 0.30 4.16 -9.68
C LEU A 10 1.07 5.20 -10.51
N ASP A 11 2.31 4.89 -10.88
CA ASP A 11 3.15 5.72 -11.74
C ASP A 11 2.54 5.89 -13.13
N ARG A 12 2.13 4.79 -13.78
CA ARG A 12 1.40 4.82 -15.06
C ARG A 12 0.08 5.58 -14.99
N ALA A 13 -0.57 5.61 -13.84
CA ALA A 13 -1.80 6.36 -13.60
C ALA A 13 -1.57 7.86 -13.28
N GLY A 14 -0.30 8.32 -13.27
CA GLY A 14 0.09 9.68 -12.91
C GLY A 14 -0.26 10.03 -11.47
N ALA A 15 -0.29 9.05 -10.57
CA ALA A 15 -0.59 9.26 -9.14
C ALA A 15 0.65 9.64 -8.33
N VAL A 16 1.84 9.28 -8.83
CA VAL A 16 3.12 9.57 -8.19
C VAL A 16 4.04 10.31 -9.15
N SER A 17 4.93 11.15 -8.62
CA SER A 17 5.98 11.85 -9.36
C SER A 17 7.34 11.14 -9.30
N SER A 18 7.54 10.28 -8.30
CA SER A 18 8.72 9.41 -8.17
C SER A 18 8.31 8.06 -7.60
N ALA A 19 8.46 7.01 -8.41
CA ALA A 19 8.26 5.63 -7.98
C ALA A 19 9.28 5.20 -6.90
N GLY A 20 10.52 5.72 -6.96
CA GLY A 20 11.58 5.43 -6.01
C GLY A 20 11.26 5.95 -4.61
N ASP A 21 11.02 7.26 -4.50
CA ASP A 21 10.71 7.93 -3.23
C ASP A 21 9.43 7.38 -2.60
N PHE A 22 8.42 7.04 -3.42
CA PHE A 22 7.22 6.41 -2.89
C PHE A 22 7.47 4.98 -2.39
N LYS A 23 8.33 4.22 -3.09
CA LYS A 23 8.74 2.88 -2.62
C LYS A 23 9.47 2.95 -1.29
N GLU A 24 10.40 3.88 -1.12
CA GLU A 24 11.10 4.08 0.15
C GLU A 24 10.10 4.39 1.28
N ALA A 25 9.10 5.24 1.04
CA ALA A 25 8.06 5.53 2.02
C ALA A 25 7.21 4.30 2.39
N ILE A 26 6.89 3.43 1.43
CA ILE A 26 6.16 2.17 1.70
C ILE A 26 7.02 1.22 2.53
N LEU A 27 8.29 1.02 2.16
CA LEU A 27 9.18 0.10 2.87
C LEU A 27 9.47 0.58 4.29
N ALA A 28 9.74 1.87 4.48
CA ALA A 28 9.92 2.46 5.80
C ALA A 28 8.68 2.23 6.69
N ARG A 29 7.47 2.34 6.14
CA ARG A 29 6.25 2.03 6.89
C ARG A 29 6.11 0.55 7.21
N GLU A 30 6.47 -0.34 6.29
CA GLU A 30 6.42 -1.79 6.51
C GLU A 30 7.44 -2.24 7.58
N GLU A 31 8.57 -1.54 7.71
CA GLU A 31 9.59 -1.80 8.74
C GLU A 31 9.11 -1.48 10.16
N GLU A 32 8.21 -0.49 10.34
CA GLU A 32 7.64 -0.18 11.66
C GLU A 32 6.80 -1.34 12.21
N SER A 33 6.00 -1.97 11.34
CA SER A 33 5.19 -3.16 11.62
C SER A 33 4.55 -3.62 10.33
N SER A 34 4.34 -4.94 10.20
CA SER A 34 3.65 -5.54 9.06
C SER A 34 2.32 -4.85 8.80
N THR A 35 2.04 -4.60 7.52
CA THR A 35 0.73 -4.13 7.06
C THR A 35 -0.19 -5.28 6.61
N GLY A 36 0.21 -6.52 6.87
CA GLY A 36 -0.60 -7.72 6.74
C GLY A 36 -1.56 -7.84 7.91
N ILE A 37 -2.84 -7.57 7.67
CA ILE A 37 -3.87 -7.55 8.73
C ILE A 37 -4.48 -8.93 9.00
N GLY A 38 -4.07 -9.95 8.23
CA GLY A 38 -4.65 -11.28 8.23
C GLY A 38 -5.80 -11.42 7.25
N LEU A 39 -6.52 -12.55 7.32
CA LEU A 39 -7.60 -12.90 6.38
C LEU A 39 -7.16 -12.84 4.91
N ASN A 40 -5.88 -13.16 4.64
CA ASN A 40 -5.24 -13.02 3.34
C ASN A 40 -5.19 -11.57 2.78
N ILE A 41 -5.25 -10.55 3.63
CA ILE A 41 -5.23 -9.14 3.23
C ILE A 41 -3.95 -8.43 3.71
N ALA A 42 -3.35 -7.65 2.83
CA ALA A 42 -2.31 -6.67 3.17
C ALA A 42 -2.67 -5.27 2.67
N ILE A 43 -2.30 -4.24 3.44
CA ILE A 43 -2.63 -2.85 3.14
C ILE A 43 -1.36 -1.99 3.21
N PRO A 44 -0.40 -2.19 2.30
CA PRO A 44 0.79 -1.34 2.26
C PRO A 44 0.40 0.12 2.03
N HIS A 45 0.82 1.00 2.92
CA HIS A 45 0.46 2.41 2.86
C HIS A 45 1.64 3.27 3.31
N GLY A 46 1.65 4.54 2.89
CA GLY A 46 2.72 5.46 3.24
C GLY A 46 2.38 6.89 2.83
N LYS A 47 2.89 7.85 3.60
CA LYS A 47 2.81 9.28 3.27
C LYS A 47 4.11 9.70 2.58
N SER A 48 4.01 10.22 1.37
CA SER A 48 5.17 10.70 0.60
C SER A 48 4.85 12.00 -0.13
N ASP A 49 5.85 12.87 -0.26
CA ASP A 49 5.78 14.06 -1.11
C ASP A 49 5.78 13.68 -2.61
N ALA A 50 6.18 12.46 -2.93
CA ALA A 50 6.10 11.91 -4.28
C ALA A 50 4.68 11.52 -4.72
N VAL A 51 3.68 11.57 -3.83
CA VAL A 51 2.29 11.29 -4.20
C VAL A 51 1.59 12.59 -4.57
N LEU A 52 1.07 12.66 -5.80
CA LEU A 52 0.43 13.85 -6.36
C LEU A 52 -1.06 13.97 -5.99
N LYS A 53 -1.73 12.82 -5.86
CA LYS A 53 -3.15 12.73 -5.50
C LYS A 53 -3.44 11.46 -4.71
N PRO A 54 -4.33 11.47 -3.70
CA PRO A 54 -4.74 10.27 -3.00
C PRO A 54 -5.21 9.19 -3.98
N SER A 55 -4.62 8.01 -3.92
CA SER A 55 -4.87 6.93 -4.88
C SER A 55 -4.79 5.57 -4.19
N ILE A 56 -5.51 4.59 -4.74
CA ILE A 56 -5.46 3.19 -4.32
C ILE A 56 -5.17 2.34 -5.54
N VAL A 57 -4.31 1.35 -5.38
CA VAL A 57 -4.19 0.24 -6.34
C VAL A 57 -4.48 -1.07 -5.62
N PHE A 58 -5.33 -1.88 -6.25
CA PHE A 58 -5.70 -3.20 -5.77
C PHE A 58 -5.04 -4.27 -6.63
N GLY A 59 -4.41 -5.24 -5.97
CA GLY A 59 -3.74 -6.37 -6.61
C GLY A 59 -4.20 -7.69 -6.00
N ILE A 60 -4.25 -8.72 -6.84
CA ILE A 60 -4.54 -10.10 -6.43
C ILE A 60 -3.33 -10.98 -6.73
N LYS A 61 -2.83 -11.71 -5.73
CA LYS A 61 -1.83 -12.77 -5.90
C LYS A 61 -2.44 -14.11 -5.51
N GLN A 62 -2.82 -14.91 -6.51
CA GLN A 62 -3.51 -16.20 -6.31
C GLN A 62 -2.76 -17.14 -5.36
N ASN A 63 -1.44 -17.21 -5.53
CA ASN A 63 -0.56 -18.08 -4.74
C ASN A 63 -0.12 -17.47 -3.39
N GLY A 64 -0.64 -16.29 -3.02
CA GLY A 64 -0.20 -15.61 -1.81
C GLY A 64 1.15 -14.91 -1.94
N VAL A 65 1.43 -14.05 -0.96
CA VAL A 65 2.73 -13.44 -0.67
C VAL A 65 2.92 -13.47 0.84
N ASP A 66 4.07 -13.94 1.31
CA ASP A 66 4.42 -13.78 2.71
C ASP A 66 4.54 -12.29 3.05
N TRP A 67 3.58 -11.80 3.83
CA TRP A 67 3.51 -10.42 4.30
C TRP A 67 3.76 -10.31 5.81
N LYS A 68 4.16 -11.40 6.47
CA LYS A 68 4.25 -11.48 7.94
C LYS A 68 2.95 -11.05 8.63
N SER A 69 1.81 -11.47 8.08
CA SER A 69 0.48 -11.09 8.58
C SER A 69 0.29 -11.49 10.03
N LEU A 70 -0.54 -10.73 10.77
CA LEU A 70 -0.81 -10.95 12.20
C LEU A 70 -1.31 -12.36 12.54
N ASP A 71 -2.03 -13.01 11.62
CA ASP A 71 -2.57 -14.37 11.77
C ASP A 71 -1.71 -15.45 11.09
N GLY A 72 -0.56 -15.07 10.52
CA GLY A 72 0.32 -15.97 9.76
C GLY A 72 -0.16 -16.31 8.35
N SER A 73 -1.29 -15.77 7.89
CA SER A 73 -1.80 -16.01 6.54
C SER A 73 -0.98 -15.29 5.46
N GLU A 74 -0.78 -15.93 4.31
CA GLU A 74 -0.22 -15.26 3.14
C GLU A 74 -1.22 -14.25 2.56
N ALA A 75 -0.75 -13.05 2.23
CA ALA A 75 -1.57 -12.02 1.63
C ALA A 75 -1.87 -12.35 0.17
N LYS A 76 -3.16 -12.43 -0.18
CA LYS A 76 -3.67 -12.63 -1.55
C LYS A 76 -4.31 -11.38 -2.11
N LEU A 77 -4.91 -10.57 -1.25
CA LEU A 77 -5.56 -9.31 -1.59
C LEU A 77 -4.69 -8.17 -1.05
N ILE A 78 -4.16 -7.33 -1.94
CA ILE A 78 -3.25 -6.26 -1.55
C ILE A 78 -3.86 -4.92 -1.97
N PHE A 79 -4.06 -4.04 -1.01
CA PHE A 79 -4.60 -2.69 -1.20
C PHE A 79 -3.52 -1.66 -0.88
N MET A 80 -2.79 -1.21 -1.90
CA MET A 80 -1.77 -0.18 -1.68
C MET A 80 -2.41 1.20 -1.70
N ILE A 81 -2.17 1.97 -0.64
CA ILE A 81 -2.76 3.31 -0.47
C ILE A 81 -1.65 4.35 -0.55
N ALA A 82 -1.69 5.17 -1.61
CA ALA A 82 -0.79 6.29 -1.83
C ALA A 82 -1.45 7.59 -1.36
N VAL A 83 -0.82 8.28 -0.41
CA VAL A 83 -1.35 9.53 0.15
C VAL A 83 -0.27 10.61 0.16
N PRO A 84 -0.56 11.83 -0.34
CA PRO A 84 0.35 12.97 -0.23
C PRO A 84 0.68 13.26 1.24
N ARG A 85 1.93 13.58 1.56
CA ARG A 85 2.36 13.89 2.94
C ARG A 85 1.60 15.06 3.56
N SER A 86 1.22 16.05 2.76
CA SER A 86 0.39 17.19 3.15
C SER A 86 -1.04 16.82 3.57
N SER A 87 -1.51 15.61 3.25
CA SER A 87 -2.87 15.17 3.61
C SER A 87 -3.02 15.00 5.12
N LYS A 88 -3.96 15.77 5.68
CA LYS A 88 -4.32 15.71 7.10
C LYS A 88 -5.12 14.43 7.41
N GLY A 89 -4.84 13.83 8.56
CA GLY A 89 -5.57 12.68 9.09
C GLY A 89 -5.12 11.31 8.54
N ASN A 90 -5.96 10.32 8.82
CA ASN A 90 -5.74 8.91 8.51
C ASN A 90 -6.54 8.51 7.27
N ALA A 91 -6.22 9.11 6.12
CA ALA A 91 -6.90 8.80 4.85
C ALA A 91 -6.88 7.29 4.54
N HIS A 92 -5.80 6.59 4.89
CA HIS A 92 -5.71 5.13 4.80
C HIS A 92 -6.76 4.41 5.67
N LEU A 93 -7.01 4.85 6.91
CA LEU A 93 -8.06 4.27 7.76
C LEU A 93 -9.46 4.53 7.20
N LYS A 94 -9.72 5.71 6.64
CA LYS A 94 -11.00 6.00 5.99
C LYS A 94 -11.25 5.09 4.79
N VAL A 95 -10.22 4.87 3.97
CA VAL A 95 -10.28 3.94 2.83
C VAL A 95 -10.58 2.52 3.31
N LEU A 96 -9.96 2.08 4.40
CA LEU A 96 -10.23 0.77 4.98
C LEU A 96 -11.67 0.64 5.51
N GLN A 97 -12.17 1.66 6.19
CA GLN A 97 -13.56 1.71 6.66
C GLN A 97 -14.58 1.65 5.52
N MET A 98 -14.24 2.11 4.31
CA MET A 98 -15.15 2.04 3.16
C MET A 98 -15.22 0.66 2.50
N LEU A 99 -14.33 -0.27 2.86
CA LEU A 99 -14.29 -1.62 2.32
C LEU A 99 -15.05 -2.64 3.20
N SER A 100 -15.56 -2.23 4.38
CA SER A 100 -16.36 -3.04 5.31
C SER A 100 -17.86 -2.86 5.12
#